data_AF-A0A3N4H7E5-F1
#
_entry.id   AF-A0A3N4H7E5-F1
#
_cell.length_a   1.000
_cell.length_b   1.000
_cell.length_c   1.000
_cell.angle_alpha   90.00
_cell.angle_beta   90.00
_cell.angle_gamma   90.00
#
_symmetry.space_group_name_H-M   'P 1'
#
loop_
_entity.id
_entity.type
_entity.pdbx_description
1 polymer ?
#
loop_
_entity_poly.entity_id
_entity_poly.type
_entity_poly.pdbx_seq_one_letter_code
_entity_poly.pdbx_strand_id
1 'polypeptide(L)'
;AGERLGWVVYLLESFVNDLEREIGGRDVILLYDIACQLEPFIRARNPELLQRLTLCVNKFHGYAHEFRCQEVHGQHQTKGVGQSDGEGTERVWALLRCLI
;
A
#
# COMPACT_ATOMS: atom_id res chain seq x y z
N ALA A 1 -10.46 14.20 12.41
CA ALA A 1 -10.74 13.74 11.03
C ALA A 1 -9.82 12.57 10.75
N GLY A 2 -10.34 11.45 10.28
CA GLY A 2 -9.54 10.29 9.89
C GLY A 2 -9.48 10.18 8.37
N GLU A 3 -8.55 9.37 7.88
CA GLU A 3 -8.46 9.02 6.48
C GLU A 3 -9.77 8.37 6.00
N ARG A 4 -10.19 8.72 4.78
CA ARG A 4 -11.38 8.15 4.14
C ARG A 4 -10.93 7.15 3.07
N LEU A 5 -10.94 5.87 3.41
CA LEU A 5 -10.50 4.78 2.54
C LEU A 5 -11.16 4.80 1.15
N GLY A 6 -12.41 5.29 1.04
CA GLY A 6 -13.09 5.40 -0.26
C GLY A 6 -12.37 6.31 -1.26
N TRP A 7 -11.74 7.40 -0.80
CA TRP A 7 -10.95 8.27 -1.68
C TRP A 7 -9.63 7.62 -2.10
N VAL A 8 -9.03 6.82 -1.21
CA VAL A 8 -7.82 6.05 -1.52
C VAL A 8 -8.12 5.00 -2.58
N VAL A 9 -9.22 4.27 -2.43
CA VAL A 9 -9.66 3.28 -3.42
C VAL A 9 -9.93 3.94 -4.78
N TYR A 10 -10.64 5.07 -4.82
CA TYR A 10 -10.86 5.81 -6.07
C TYR A 10 -9.54 6.22 -6.76
N LEU A 11 -8.58 6.72 -5.99
CA LEU A 11 -7.27 7.10 -6.52
C LEU A 11 -6.52 5.88 -7.07
N LEU A 12 -6.52 4.77 -6.35
CA LEU A 12 -5.88 3.53 -6.78
C LEU A 12 -6.53 2.98 -8.05
N GLU A 13 -7.86 2.94 -8.13
CA GLU A 13 -8.56 2.53 -9.34
C GLU A 13 -8.15 3.38 -10.55
N SER A 14 -8.16 4.71 -10.40
CA SER A 14 -7.72 5.62 -11.47
C SER A 14 -6.30 5.31 -11.90
N PHE A 15 -5.37 5.18 -10.94
CA PHE A 15 -3.96 4.91 -11.20
C PHE A 15 -3.74 3.58 -11.93
N VAL A 16 -4.36 2.50 -11.46
CA VAL A 16 -4.16 1.17 -12.07
C VAL A 16 -4.83 1.09 -13.45
N ASN A 17 -5.90 1.87 -13.71
CA ASN A 17 -6.48 2.01 -15.05
C ASN A 17 -5.58 2.81 -16.00
N ASP A 18 -4.94 3.86 -15.52
CA ASP A 18 -3.99 4.64 -16.31
C ASP A 18 -2.73 3.81 -16.64
N LEU A 19 -2.20 3.06 -15.67
CA LEU A 19 -1.11 2.11 -15.92
C LEU A 19 -1.45 1.11 -17.04
N GLU A 20 -2.66 0.55 -17.02
CA GLU A 20 -3.08 -0.40 -18.06
C GLU A 20 -3.14 0.23 -19.44
N ARG A 21 -3.65 1.46 -19.52
CA ARG A 21 -3.73 2.21 -20.78
C ARG A 21 -2.35 2.57 -21.33
N GLU A 22 -1.41 2.94 -20.46
CA GLU A 22 -0.11 3.48 -20.89
C GLU A 22 0.94 2.38 -21.14
N ILE A 23 0.99 1.36 -20.27
CA ILE A 23 2.05 0.35 -20.28
C ILE A 23 1.54 -1.10 -20.25
N GLY A 24 0.23 -1.30 -20.39
CA GLY A 24 -0.44 -2.60 -20.34
C GLY A 24 -0.68 -3.10 -18.92
N GLY A 25 -1.36 -4.25 -18.80
CA GLY A 25 -1.63 -4.89 -17.51
C GLY A 25 -0.35 -5.24 -16.76
N ARG A 26 -0.20 -4.72 -15.54
CA ARG A 26 0.91 -4.99 -14.62
C ARG A 26 0.38 -5.23 -13.22
N ASP A 27 1.04 -6.13 -12.50
CA ASP A 27 0.81 -6.29 -11.07
C ASP A 27 1.40 -5.08 -10.32
N VAL A 28 0.62 -4.53 -9.40
CA VAL A 28 0.97 -3.38 -8.58
C VAL A 28 1.04 -3.83 -7.13
N ILE A 29 2.14 -3.49 -6.45
CA ILE A 29 2.28 -3.70 -5.01
C ILE A 29 2.22 -2.35 -4.32
N LEU A 30 1.26 -2.18 -3.42
CA LEU A 30 1.10 -0.99 -2.60
C LEU A 30 1.68 -1.25 -1.20
N LEU A 31 2.67 -0.44 -0.85
CA LEU A 31 3.26 -0.32 0.48
C LEU A 31 2.48 0.77 1.23
N TYR A 32 1.74 0.39 2.28
CA TYR A 32 0.86 1.32 2.99
C TYR A 32 0.71 1.01 4.47
N ASP A 33 0.82 2.04 5.31
CA ASP A 33 0.76 1.93 6.78
C ASP A 33 -0.46 1.15 7.26
N ILE A 34 -1.62 1.38 6.64
CA ILE A 34 -2.88 0.72 7.01
C ILE A 34 -3.37 -0.26 5.94
N ALA A 35 -2.47 -0.89 5.19
CA ALA A 35 -2.79 -1.92 4.20
C ALA A 35 -3.75 -2.99 4.74
N CYS A 36 -3.57 -3.43 5.99
CA CYS A 36 -4.43 -4.42 6.64
C CYS A 36 -5.87 -3.97 6.89
N GLN A 37 -6.14 -2.66 6.88
CA GLN A 37 -7.49 -2.10 6.94
C GLN A 37 -8.04 -1.83 5.53
N LEU A 38 -7.17 -1.41 4.61
CA LEU A 38 -7.54 -1.10 3.23
C LEU A 38 -7.91 -2.35 2.43
N GLU A 39 -7.18 -3.47 2.57
CA GLU A 39 -7.46 -4.68 1.79
C GLU A 39 -8.86 -5.25 2.06
N PRO A 40 -9.32 -5.46 3.32
CA PRO A 40 -10.69 -5.88 3.58
C PRO A 40 -11.74 -4.89 3.06
N PHE A 41 -11.43 -3.60 3.10
CA PHE A 41 -12.32 -2.56 2.58
C PHE A 41 -12.47 -2.63 1.05
N ILE A 42 -11.37 -2.81 0.32
CA ILE A 42 -11.38 -3.03 -1.13
C ILE A 42 -12.13 -4.32 -1.44
N ARG A 43 -11.80 -5.42 -0.75
CA ARG A 43 -12.44 -6.73 -0.95
C ARG A 43 -13.97 -6.68 -0.84
N ALA A 44 -14.50 -5.81 0.03
CA ALA A 44 -15.93 -5.65 0.23
C ALA A 44 -16.63 -4.77 -0.81
N ARG A 45 -15.90 -3.91 -1.56
CA ARG A 45 -16.49 -2.86 -2.40
C ARG A 45 -16.06 -2.90 -3.87
N ASN A 46 -14.80 -3.26 -4.10
CA ASN A 46 -14.19 -3.41 -5.42
C ASN A 46 -13.18 -4.58 -5.36
N PRO A 47 -13.65 -5.84 -5.28
CA PRO A 47 -12.75 -7.00 -5.24
C PRO A 47 -11.93 -7.18 -6.53
N GLU A 48 -12.39 -6.65 -7.67
CA GLU A 48 -11.71 -6.72 -8.96
C GLU A 48 -10.39 -5.95 -8.97
N LEU A 49 -10.28 -4.86 -8.20
CA LEU A 49 -9.03 -4.12 -8.02
C LEU A 49 -7.91 -5.01 -7.45
N LEU A 50 -8.26 -5.96 -6.57
CA LEU A 50 -7.30 -6.91 -5.97
C LEU A 50 -6.76 -7.95 -6.95
N GLN A 51 -7.30 -8.04 -8.18
CA GLN A 51 -6.71 -8.91 -9.21
C GLN A 51 -5.37 -8.38 -9.70
N ARG A 52 -5.14 -7.06 -9.59
CA ARG A 52 -3.91 -6.38 -10.01
C ARG A 52 -3.17 -5.71 -8.86
N LEU A 53 -3.82 -5.56 -7.71
CA LEU A 53 -3.28 -4.86 -6.55
C LEU A 53 -2.99 -5.82 -5.40
N THR A 54 -1.73 -5.90 -4.99
CA THR A 54 -1.31 -6.54 -3.74
C THR A 54 -1.01 -5.45 -2.71
N LEU A 55 -1.49 -5.63 -1.48
CA LEU A 55 -1.27 -4.67 -0.40
C LEU A 55 -0.31 -5.25 0.64
N CYS A 56 0.61 -4.43 1.11
CA CYS A 56 1.55 -4.79 2.17
C CYS A 56 1.82 -3.59 3.08
N VAL A 57 2.07 -3.87 4.36
CA VAL A 57 2.46 -2.86 5.33
C VAL A 57 3.95 -2.59 5.19
N ASN A 58 4.31 -1.30 5.27
CA ASN A 58 5.70 -0.82 5.31
C ASN A 58 6.52 -1.56 6.37
N LYS A 59 7.81 -1.77 6.12
CA LYS A 59 8.63 -2.64 6.96
C LYS A 59 8.70 -2.20 8.41
N PHE A 60 8.91 -0.91 8.69
CA PHE A 60 8.99 -0.46 10.09
C PHE A 60 7.62 -0.40 10.74
N HIS A 61 6.60 0.05 10.00
CA HIS A 61 5.22 0.08 10.49
C HIS A 61 4.68 -1.30 10.85
N GLY A 62 5.11 -2.36 10.16
CA GLY A 62 4.69 -3.73 10.45
C GLY A 62 4.89 -4.15 11.92
N TYR A 63 5.95 -3.67 12.58
CA TYR A 63 6.20 -3.98 14.00
C TYR A 63 5.21 -3.31 14.96
N ALA A 64 4.55 -2.24 14.55
CA ALA A 64 3.48 -1.59 15.34
C ALA A 64 2.13 -2.30 15.20
N HIS A 65 2.00 -3.26 14.28
CA HIS A 65 0.78 -4.01 14.05
C HIS A 65 0.77 -5.34 14.81
N GLU A 66 -0.42 -5.90 15.01
CA GLU A 66 -0.57 -7.23 15.60
C GLU A 66 0.17 -8.31 14.79
N PHE A 67 0.59 -9.38 15.46
CA PHE A 67 1.36 -10.46 14.84
C PHE A 67 0.67 -11.06 13.60
N ARG A 68 -0.65 -11.22 13.64
CA ARG A 68 -1.43 -11.70 12.48
C ARG A 68 -1.28 -10.79 11.25
N CYS A 69 -1.25 -9.48 11.45
CA CYS A 69 -1.06 -8.53 10.36
C CYS A 69 0.35 -8.66 9.76
N GLN A 70 1.38 -8.89 10.59
CA GLN A 70 2.74 -9.13 10.11
C GLN A 70 2.81 -10.40 9.25
N GLU A 71 2.10 -11.46 9.63
CA GLU A 71 2.08 -12.70 8.84
C GLU A 71 1.30 -12.57 7.52
N VAL A 72 0.23 -11.78 7.48
CA VAL A 72 -0.66 -11.68 6.30
C VAL A 72 -0.24 -10.55 5.34
N HIS A 73 0.09 -9.38 5.87
CA HIS A 73 0.40 -8.18 5.08
C HIS A 73 1.85 -7.71 5.27
N GLY A 74 2.69 -8.46 5.99
CA GLY A 74 4.05 -8.05 6.23
C GLY A 74 4.87 -8.06 4.94
N GLN A 75 5.73 -7.05 4.82
CA GLN A 75 6.56 -6.88 3.62
C GLN A 75 7.43 -8.10 3.31
N HIS A 76 7.93 -8.79 4.34
CA HIS A 76 8.77 -9.98 4.17
C HIS A 76 7.99 -11.17 3.60
N GLN A 77 6.68 -11.19 3.80
CA GLN A 77 5.75 -12.21 3.32
C GLN A 77 5.23 -11.88 1.91
N THR A 78 5.36 -10.63 1.47
CA THR A 78 4.90 -10.18 0.14
C THR A 78 5.98 -10.35 -0.92
N LYS A 79 5.77 -11.31 -1.84
CA LYS A 79 6.65 -11.53 -2.98
C LYS A 79 6.60 -10.35 -3.95
N GLY A 80 7.77 -9.97 -4.49
CA GLY A 80 7.88 -8.94 -5.54
C GLY A 80 8.19 -7.54 -5.03
N VAL A 81 8.18 -7.30 -3.71
CA VAL A 81 8.53 -5.99 -3.12
C VAL A 81 10.03 -5.64 -3.28
N GLY A 82 10.88 -6.64 -3.50
CA GLY A 82 12.31 -6.43 -3.67
C GLY A 82 12.97 -5.91 -2.38
N GLN A 83 13.73 -4.83 -2.48
CA GLN A 83 14.43 -4.19 -1.36
C GLN A 83 13.75 -2.90 -0.85
N SER A 84 12.59 -2.54 -1.39
CA SER A 84 11.83 -1.38 -0.90
C SER A 84 11.41 -1.62 0.54
N ASP A 85 11.60 -0.66 1.45
CA ASP A 85 11.13 -0.72 2.85
C ASP A 85 9.79 0.01 3.07
N GLY A 86 9.30 0.73 2.05
CA GLY A 86 8.10 1.56 2.13
C GLY A 86 8.30 2.94 2.76
N GLU A 87 9.55 3.34 3.05
CA GLU A 87 9.86 4.46 3.96
C GLU A 87 10.53 5.64 3.22
N GLY A 88 10.35 5.70 1.90
CA GLY A 88 10.99 6.70 1.06
C GLY A 88 10.56 8.12 1.45
N THR A 89 9.26 8.30 1.65
CA THR A 89 8.65 9.59 1.99
C THR A 89 9.09 10.07 3.37
N GLU A 90 9.07 9.18 4.36
CA GLU A 90 9.44 9.40 5.75
C GLU A 90 10.91 9.77 5.86
N ARG A 91 11.78 9.14 5.06
CA ARG A 91 13.20 9.46 4.99
C ARG A 91 13.44 10.85 4.40
N VAL A 92 12.72 11.23 3.34
CA VAL A 92 12.79 12.59 2.81
C VAL A 92 12.31 13.60 3.84
N TRP A 93 11.18 13.34 4.51
CA TRP A 93 10.69 14.20 5.59
C TRP A 93 11.70 14.31 6.74
N ALA A 94 12.33 13.20 7.13
CA ALA A 94 13.35 13.19 8.18
C ALA A 94 14.55 14.08 7.84
N LEU A 95 14.95 14.14 6.57
CA LEU A 95 16.00 15.04 6.06
C LEU A 95 15.54 16.51 6.03
N LEU A 96 14.28 16.75 5.66
CA LEU A 96 13.68 18.08 5.58
C LEU A 96 13.22 18.65 6.93
N ARG A 97 13.37 17.90 8.03
CA ARG A 97 13.03 18.35 9.40
C ARG A 97 13.73 19.63 9.84
N CYS A 98 14.80 20.06 9.18
CA CYS A 98 15.44 21.35 9.47
C CYS A 98 14.69 22.57 8.90
N LEU A 99 13.67 22.36 8.05
CA LEU A 99 12.91 23.43 7.39
C LEU A 99 11.58 23.76 8.11
N ILE A 100 11.18 22.96 9.09
CA ILE A 100 9.94 23.08 9.88
C ILE A 100 10.25 22.98 11.37
#